data_AF-A0A958HUH2-F1
#
_entry.id   AF-A0A958HUH2-F1
#
_cell.length_a   1.000
_cell.length_b   1.000
_cell.length_c   1.000
_cell.angle_alpha   90.00
_cell.angle_beta   90.00
_cell.angle_gamma   90.00
#
_symmetry.space_group_name_H-M   'P 1'
#
loop_
_entity.id
_entity.type
_entity.pdbx_description
1 polymer ?
#
loop_
_entity_poly.entity_id
_entity_poly.type
_entity_poly.pdbx_seq_one_letter_code
_entity_poly.pdbx_strand_id
1 'polypeptide(L)'
;QRFDCLRLSGFSYEFLAHPVNALNYLQDALMQDVEEDLKRHTYFETGKILFVRNRSLEAKPFLIRALALLLPEELDYRQSTRYYLGFIAFFEGEYARAEGYFREIIAAAPAPVGQAPGYFGLAHIHYQHKDFQEVIDLCQQIIRLDAQFYDMETIAYFLCKSYMELALWQ
;
A
#
# COMPACT_ATOMS: atom_id res chain seq x y z
N GLN A 1 -2.41 -14.31 -25.80
CA GLN A 1 -3.86 -14.58 -25.95
C GLN A 1 -4.48 -15.24 -24.72
N ARG A 2 -4.14 -16.48 -24.35
CA ARG A 2 -4.74 -17.12 -23.14
C ARG A 2 -4.40 -16.37 -21.85
N PHE A 3 -3.12 -16.00 -21.67
CA PHE A 3 -2.67 -15.15 -20.56
C PHE A 3 -3.51 -13.86 -20.43
N ASP A 4 -3.68 -13.14 -21.55
CA ASP A 4 -4.42 -11.87 -21.56
C ASP A 4 -5.89 -12.06 -21.19
N CYS A 5 -6.55 -13.11 -21.71
CA CYS A 5 -7.93 -13.43 -21.35
C CYS A 5 -8.07 -13.70 -19.85
N LEU A 6 -7.20 -14.54 -19.28
CA LEU A 6 -7.23 -14.87 -17.85
C LEU A 6 -6.99 -13.63 -16.99
N ARG A 7 -5.99 -12.82 -17.32
CA ARG A 7 -5.69 -11.55 -16.64
C ARG A 7 -6.88 -10.60 -16.66
N LEU A 8 -7.46 -10.37 -17.85
CA LEU A 8 -8.61 -9.47 -18.01
C LEU A 8 -9.84 -10.00 -17.28
N SER A 9 -10.09 -11.31 -17.30
CA SER A 9 -11.16 -11.92 -16.49
C SER A 9 -10.91 -11.69 -15.00
N GLY A 10 -9.68 -11.88 -14.54
CA GLY A 10 -9.27 -11.59 -13.16
C GLY A 10 -9.60 -10.16 -12.73
N PHE A 11 -9.16 -9.17 -13.51
CA PHE A 11 -9.43 -7.75 -13.26
C PHE A 11 -10.93 -7.42 -13.30
N SER A 12 -11.66 -8.04 -14.23
CA SER A 12 -13.11 -7.84 -14.35
C SER A 12 -13.84 -8.35 -13.10
N TYR A 13 -13.49 -9.54 -12.61
CA TYR A 13 -14.09 -10.08 -11.40
C TYR A 13 -13.71 -9.30 -10.15
N GLU A 14 -12.51 -8.73 -10.09
CA GLU A 14 -12.13 -7.82 -9.01
C GLU A 14 -13.02 -6.58 -8.99
N PHE A 15 -13.20 -5.94 -10.15
CA PHE A 15 -14.08 -4.77 -10.30
C PHE A 15 -15.53 -5.08 -9.90
N LEU A 16 -16.00 -6.30 -10.16
CA LEU A 16 -17.32 -6.79 -9.75
C LEU A 16 -17.39 -7.25 -8.29
N ALA A 17 -16.37 -6.99 -7.47
CA ALA A 17 -16.28 -7.39 -6.07
C ALA A 17 -16.42 -8.92 -5.86
N HIS A 18 -15.88 -9.71 -6.80
CA HIS A 18 -15.79 -11.16 -6.73
C HIS A 18 -14.34 -11.62 -6.56
N PRO A 19 -13.71 -11.37 -5.39
CA PRO A 19 -12.26 -11.52 -5.20
C PRO A 19 -11.78 -12.98 -5.30
N VAL A 20 -12.63 -13.96 -5.00
CA VAL A 20 -12.27 -15.38 -5.14
C VAL A 20 -12.12 -15.75 -6.62
N ASN A 21 -13.08 -15.35 -7.45
CA ASN A 21 -12.99 -15.58 -8.90
C ASN A 21 -11.81 -14.82 -9.49
N ALA A 22 -11.62 -13.56 -9.08
CA ALA A 22 -10.48 -12.75 -9.49
C ALA A 22 -9.15 -13.47 -9.22
N LEU A 23 -8.94 -13.93 -7.98
CA LEU A 23 -7.74 -14.66 -7.60
C LEU A 23 -7.55 -15.94 -8.40
N ASN A 24 -8.60 -16.74 -8.64
CA ASN A 24 -8.50 -17.95 -9.44
C ASN A 24 -7.99 -17.65 -10.86
N TYR A 25 -8.61 -16.67 -11.55
CA TYR A 25 -8.20 -16.30 -12.90
C TYR A 25 -6.79 -15.68 -12.95
N LEU A 26 -6.43 -14.86 -11.97
CA LEU A 26 -5.09 -14.26 -11.90
C LEU A 26 -4.02 -15.32 -11.61
N GLN A 27 -4.29 -16.29 -10.74
CA GLN A 27 -3.38 -17.40 -10.47
C GLN A 27 -3.21 -18.29 -11.72
N ASP A 28 -4.31 -18.58 -12.43
CA ASP A 28 -4.25 -19.28 -13.71
C ASP A 28 -3.43 -18.51 -14.76
N ALA A 29 -3.53 -17.17 -14.77
CA ALA A 29 -2.71 -16.32 -15.64
C ALA A 29 -1.22 -16.42 -15.28
N LEU A 30 -0.87 -16.39 -13.99
CA LEU A 30 0.52 -16.50 -13.55
C LEU A 30 1.18 -17.84 -13.90
N MET A 31 0.39 -18.91 -14.00
CA MET A 31 0.85 -20.24 -14.44
C MET A 31 1.10 -20.35 -15.94
N GLN A 32 0.71 -19.37 -16.76
CA GLN A 32 0.96 -19.42 -18.20
C GLN A 32 2.44 -19.21 -18.51
N ASP A 33 2.91 -19.93 -19.52
CA ASP A 33 4.27 -19.79 -20.06
C ASP A 33 4.32 -18.58 -21.00
N VAL A 34 4.65 -17.43 -20.40
CA VAL A 34 4.86 -16.14 -21.05
C VAL A 34 6.03 -15.45 -20.36
N GLU A 35 6.65 -14.49 -21.05
CA GLU A 35 7.70 -13.66 -20.47
C GLU A 35 7.26 -13.06 -19.13
N GLU A 36 8.16 -13.09 -18.16
CA GLU A 36 7.83 -12.80 -16.77
C GLU A 36 7.47 -11.32 -16.55
N ASP A 37 8.08 -10.42 -17.31
CA ASP A 37 7.81 -8.99 -17.28
C ASP A 37 6.36 -8.66 -17.64
N LEU A 38 5.72 -9.47 -18.50
CA LEU A 38 4.29 -9.34 -18.83
C LEU A 38 3.38 -9.63 -17.64
N LYS A 39 3.87 -10.36 -16.62
CA LYS A 39 3.09 -10.74 -15.44
C LYS A 39 3.07 -9.68 -14.33
N ARG A 40 3.84 -8.58 -14.45
CA ARG A 40 4.02 -7.57 -13.40
C ARG A 40 2.71 -7.01 -12.82
N HIS A 41 1.72 -6.69 -13.66
CA HIS A 41 0.42 -6.21 -13.18
C HIS A 41 -0.41 -7.34 -12.56
N THR A 42 -0.34 -8.55 -13.10
CA THR A 42 -1.03 -9.72 -12.51
C THR A 42 -0.48 -10.03 -11.12
N TYR A 43 0.84 -9.92 -10.92
CA TYR A 43 1.48 -10.02 -9.61
C TYR A 43 0.98 -8.93 -8.66
N PHE A 44 0.97 -7.67 -9.11
CA PHE A 44 0.49 -6.54 -8.32
C PHE A 44 -0.96 -6.76 -7.87
N GLU A 45 -1.88 -7.06 -8.80
CA GLU A 45 -3.30 -7.21 -8.48
C GLU A 45 -3.56 -8.41 -7.56
N THR A 46 -2.87 -9.54 -7.80
CA THR A 46 -2.97 -10.70 -6.90
C THR A 46 -2.53 -10.34 -5.49
N GLY A 47 -1.38 -9.67 -5.36
CA GLY A 47 -0.84 -9.20 -4.08
C GLY A 47 -1.78 -8.21 -3.38
N LYS A 48 -2.35 -7.26 -4.12
CA LYS A 48 -3.30 -6.26 -3.61
C LYS A 48 -4.56 -6.93 -3.06
N ILE A 49 -5.19 -7.82 -3.83
CA ILE A 49 -6.41 -8.52 -3.41
C ILE A 49 -6.14 -9.35 -2.15
N LEU A 50 -5.01 -10.06 -2.09
CA LEU A 50 -4.62 -10.82 -0.90
C LEU A 50 -4.42 -9.92 0.32
N PHE A 51 -3.73 -8.79 0.17
CA PHE A 51 -3.50 -7.83 1.25
C PHE A 51 -4.82 -7.28 1.81
N VAL A 52 -5.72 -6.79 0.95
CA VAL A 52 -7.03 -6.25 1.35
C VAL A 52 -7.89 -7.28 2.08
N ARG A 53 -7.63 -8.57 1.83
CA ARG A 53 -8.31 -9.70 2.49
C ARG A 53 -7.59 -10.16 3.77
N ASN A 54 -6.69 -9.34 4.31
CA ASN A 54 -5.86 -9.62 5.48
C ASN A 54 -4.95 -10.86 5.33
N ARG A 55 -4.61 -11.24 4.09
CA ARG A 55 -3.70 -12.36 3.77
C ARG A 55 -2.30 -11.85 3.46
N SER A 56 -1.75 -11.03 4.35
CA SER A 56 -0.46 -10.33 4.17
C SER A 56 0.72 -11.27 3.90
N LEU A 57 0.77 -12.42 4.58
CA LEU A 57 1.81 -13.44 4.35
C LEU A 57 1.80 -13.96 2.91
N GLU A 58 0.62 -14.17 2.34
CA GLU A 58 0.48 -14.64 0.97
C GLU A 58 0.67 -13.51 -0.04
N ALA A 59 0.26 -12.28 0.30
CA ALA A 59 0.40 -11.10 -0.56
C ALA A 59 1.87 -10.72 -0.83
N LYS A 60 2.71 -10.79 0.22
CA LYS A 60 4.11 -10.35 0.20
C LYS A 60 4.92 -10.84 -0.99
N PRO A 61 4.99 -12.15 -1.32
CA PRO A 61 5.79 -12.62 -2.46
C PRO A 61 5.30 -12.06 -3.80
N PHE A 62 3.98 -11.92 -4.01
CA PHE A 62 3.46 -11.35 -5.27
C PHE A 62 3.81 -9.86 -5.39
N LEU A 63 3.70 -9.09 -4.30
CA LEU A 63 4.03 -7.65 -4.31
C LEU A 63 5.54 -7.41 -4.48
N ILE A 64 6.40 -8.23 -3.88
CA ILE A 64 7.86 -8.17 -4.12
C ILE A 64 8.16 -8.45 -5.59
N ARG A 65 7.52 -9.48 -6.16
CA ARG A 65 7.71 -9.84 -7.58
C ARG A 65 7.22 -8.74 -8.50
N ALA A 66 6.07 -8.14 -8.21
CA ALA A 66 5.55 -6.99 -8.93
C ALA A 66 6.54 -5.82 -8.91
N LEU A 67 6.99 -5.40 -7.72
CA LEU A 67 7.91 -4.26 -7.59
C LEU A 67 9.22 -4.45 -8.36
N ALA A 68 9.73 -5.69 -8.42
CA ALA A 68 10.95 -6.02 -9.15
C ALA A 68 10.78 -5.96 -10.68
N LEU A 69 9.56 -6.08 -11.19
CA LEU A 69 9.24 -6.12 -12.63
C LEU A 69 8.60 -4.83 -13.15
N LEU A 70 8.07 -3.99 -12.26
CA LEU A 70 7.46 -2.70 -12.63
C LEU A 70 8.51 -1.73 -13.18
N LEU A 71 8.16 -1.08 -14.29
CA LEU A 71 9.00 -0.11 -14.98
C LEU A 71 9.06 1.22 -14.23
N PRO A 72 10.15 2.01 -14.36
CA PRO A 72 10.30 3.28 -13.66
C PRO A 72 9.14 4.27 -13.85
N GLU A 73 8.57 4.32 -15.05
CA GLU A 73 7.45 5.15 -15.45
C GLU A 73 6.08 4.69 -14.92
N GLU A 74 5.97 3.46 -14.42
CA GLU A 74 4.75 2.90 -13.82
C GLU A 74 4.61 3.37 -12.36
N LEU A 75 4.72 4.68 -12.15
CA LEU A 75 4.89 5.28 -10.84
C LEU A 75 3.75 4.93 -9.89
N ASP A 76 2.50 5.02 -10.34
CA ASP A 76 1.31 4.71 -9.53
C ASP A 76 1.36 3.27 -8.99
N TYR A 77 1.63 2.28 -9.85
CA TYR A 77 1.78 0.89 -9.44
C TYR A 77 2.93 0.70 -8.46
N ARG A 78 4.08 1.37 -8.69
CA ARG A 78 5.23 1.28 -7.79
C ARG A 78 4.92 1.88 -6.43
N GLN A 79 4.22 3.02 -6.38
CA GLN A 79 3.83 3.64 -5.12
C GLN A 79 2.81 2.79 -4.35
N SER A 80 1.77 2.29 -5.02
CA SER A 80 0.81 1.37 -4.38
C SER A 80 1.49 0.09 -3.90
N THR A 81 2.41 -0.48 -4.68
CA THR A 81 3.15 -1.68 -4.27
C THR A 81 4.00 -1.43 -3.02
N ARG A 82 4.71 -0.30 -2.97
CA ARG A 82 5.47 0.13 -1.78
C ARG A 82 4.57 0.36 -0.58
N TYR A 83 3.41 0.98 -0.78
CA TYR A 83 2.43 1.20 0.28
C TYR A 83 2.03 -0.14 0.92
N TYR A 84 1.64 -1.13 0.11
CA TYR A 84 1.27 -2.46 0.63
C TYR A 84 2.45 -3.17 1.30
N LEU A 85 3.64 -3.15 0.70
CA LEU A 85 4.84 -3.74 1.31
C LEU A 85 5.26 -3.05 2.60
N GLY A 86 5.08 -1.73 2.70
CA GLY A 86 5.31 -0.93 3.90
C GLY A 86 4.42 -1.38 5.04
N PHE A 87 3.11 -1.52 4.80
CA PHE A 87 2.18 -2.02 5.81
C PHE A 87 2.39 -3.48 6.15
N ILE A 88 2.74 -4.35 5.18
CA ILE A 88 3.13 -5.73 5.47
C ILE A 88 4.33 -5.77 6.44
N ALA A 89 5.39 -5.01 6.13
CA ALA A 89 6.57 -4.92 6.98
C ALA A 89 6.23 -4.37 8.37
N PHE A 90 5.35 -3.38 8.46
CA PHE A 90 4.85 -2.84 9.73
C PHE A 90 4.13 -3.91 10.57
N PHE A 91 3.24 -4.69 9.96
CA PHE A 91 2.51 -5.77 10.65
C PHE A 91 3.42 -6.92 11.08
N GLU A 92 4.54 -7.13 10.40
CA GLU A 92 5.57 -8.09 10.77
C GLU A 92 6.55 -7.54 11.84
N GLY A 93 6.42 -6.27 12.24
CA GLY A 93 7.34 -5.61 13.17
C GLY A 93 8.67 -5.20 12.56
N GLU A 94 8.83 -5.30 11.23
CA GLU A 94 10.00 -4.86 10.48
C GLU A 94 9.97 -3.32 10.27
N TYR A 95 9.90 -2.53 11.36
CA TYR A 95 9.63 -1.08 11.29
C TYR A 95 10.64 -0.30 10.44
N ALA A 96 11.93 -0.62 10.51
CA ALA A 96 12.95 0.05 9.70
C ALA A 96 12.74 -0.18 8.18
N ARG A 97 12.25 -1.37 7.81
CA ARG A 97 11.94 -1.70 6.42
C ARG A 97 10.64 -1.03 5.97
N ALA A 98 9.63 -1.02 6.84
CA ALA A 98 8.38 -0.30 6.60
C ALA A 98 8.65 1.18 6.34
N GLU A 99 9.46 1.81 7.19
CA GLU A 99 9.90 3.19 7.04
C GLU A 99 10.60 3.43 5.70
N GLY A 100 11.49 2.52 5.27
CA GLY A 100 12.14 2.59 3.97
C GLY A 100 11.13 2.68 2.82
N TYR A 101 10.12 1.80 2.82
CA TYR A 101 9.06 1.82 1.79
C TYR A 101 8.27 3.14 1.80
N PHE A 102 7.88 3.63 2.98
CA PHE A 102 7.11 4.87 3.09
C PHE A 102 7.91 6.12 2.70
N ARG A 103 9.20 6.18 3.03
CA ARG A 103 10.11 7.26 2.59
C ARG A 103 10.31 7.26 1.07
N GLU A 104 10.39 6.09 0.44
CA GLU A 104 10.44 6.00 -1.02
C GLU A 104 9.16 6.54 -1.68
N ILE A 105 8.00 6.41 -1.04
CA ILE A 105 6.75 7.02 -1.52
C ILE A 105 6.86 8.55 -1.52
N ILE A 106 7.31 9.12 -0.41
CA ILE A 106 7.48 10.57 -0.28
C ILE A 106 8.47 11.10 -1.31
N ALA A 107 9.62 10.42 -1.46
CA ALA A 107 10.71 10.87 -2.33
C ALA A 107 10.36 10.80 -3.83
N ALA A 108 9.56 9.81 -4.24
CA ALA A 108 9.22 9.60 -5.64
C ALA A 108 7.84 10.14 -6.03
N ALA A 109 7.13 10.85 -5.14
CA ALA A 109 5.86 11.49 -5.47
C ALA A 109 6.07 12.66 -6.45
N PRO A 110 5.34 12.72 -7.59
CA PRO A 110 5.51 13.76 -8.59
C PRO A 110 4.85 15.08 -8.18
N ALA A 111 3.91 15.02 -7.23
CA ALA A 111 3.19 16.16 -6.68
C ALA A 111 3.05 16.01 -5.16
N PRO A 112 2.90 17.12 -4.41
CA PRO A 112 2.83 17.08 -2.95
C PRO A 112 1.73 16.15 -2.41
N VAL A 113 0.56 16.13 -3.03
CA VAL A 113 -0.56 15.23 -2.64
C VAL A 113 -0.15 13.75 -2.62
N GLY A 114 0.72 13.34 -3.56
CA GLY A 114 1.21 11.96 -3.65
C GLY A 114 2.15 11.54 -2.53
N GLN A 115 2.62 12.48 -1.69
CA GLN A 115 3.45 12.18 -0.52
C GLN A 115 2.61 11.73 0.68
N ALA A 116 1.33 12.09 0.73
CA ALA A 116 0.44 11.83 1.85
C ALA A 116 0.40 10.35 2.28
N PRO A 117 0.32 9.35 1.36
CA PRO A 117 0.32 7.94 1.76
C PRO A 117 1.62 7.49 2.45
N GLY A 118 2.76 8.09 2.09
CA GLY A 118 4.03 7.80 2.76
C GLY A 118 4.06 8.38 4.17
N TYR A 119 3.64 9.63 4.35
CA TYR A 119 3.52 10.23 5.69
C TYR A 119 2.52 9.47 6.58
N PHE A 120 1.43 8.96 6.00
CA PHE A 120 0.45 8.13 6.70
C PHE A 120 1.10 6.85 7.26
N GLY A 121 1.89 6.15 6.45
CA GLY A 121 2.66 4.99 6.91
C GLY A 121 3.66 5.32 8.02
N LEU A 122 4.35 6.46 7.94
CA LEU A 122 5.25 6.93 9.01
C LEU A 122 4.48 7.24 10.30
N ALA A 123 3.29 7.83 10.21
CA ALA A 123 2.46 8.12 11.38
C ALA A 123 2.10 6.83 12.15
N HIS A 124 1.80 5.72 11.44
CA HIS A 124 1.60 4.42 12.07
C HIS A 124 2.84 3.91 12.82
N ILE A 125 4.03 4.08 12.26
CA ILE A 125 5.29 3.69 12.90
C ILE A 125 5.55 4.51 14.16
N HIS A 126 5.44 5.83 14.08
CA HIS A 126 5.64 6.71 15.25
C HIS A 126 4.57 6.51 16.33
N TYR A 127 3.33 6.24 15.93
CA TYR A 127 2.28 5.89 16.88
C TYR A 127 2.59 4.60 17.63
N GLN A 128 3.11 3.58 16.93
CA GLN A 128 3.55 2.33 17.54
C GLN A 128 4.71 2.54 18.55
N HIS A 129 5.62 3.48 18.28
CA HIS A 129 6.68 3.87 19.19
C HIS A 129 6.25 4.85 20.29
N LYS A 130 5.01 5.34 20.26
CA LYS A 130 4.45 6.36 21.16
C LYS A 130 5.12 7.73 21.04
N ASP A 131 5.65 8.04 19.87
CA ASP A 131 6.21 9.36 19.54
C ASP A 131 5.07 10.33 19.20
N PHE A 132 4.24 10.67 20.19
CA PHE A 132 2.97 11.35 19.96
C PHE A 132 3.10 12.76 19.35
N GLN A 133 4.22 13.45 19.59
CA GLN A 133 4.47 14.74 18.96
C GLN A 133 4.69 14.59 17.43
N GLU A 134 5.56 13.67 17.04
CA GLU A 134 5.77 13.33 15.62
C GLU A 134 4.48 12.85 14.94
N VAL A 135 3.65 12.06 15.63
CA VAL A 135 2.34 11.65 15.09
C VAL A 135 1.47 12.86 14.77
N ILE A 136 1.41 13.87 15.67
CA ILE A 136 0.65 15.10 15.42
C ILE A 136 1.20 15.82 14.19
N ASP A 137 2.51 16.01 14.11
CA ASP A 137 3.14 16.76 13.03
C ASP A 137 2.92 16.07 11.67
N LEU A 138 3.02 14.74 11.63
CA LEU A 138 2.76 13.92 10.45
C LEU A 138 1.27 13.96 10.04
N CYS A 139 0.35 13.81 10.98
CA CYS A 139 -1.10 13.91 10.70
C CYS A 139 -1.48 15.28 10.15
N GLN A 140 -0.96 16.36 10.73
CA GLN A 140 -1.18 17.71 10.21
C GLN A 140 -0.56 17.90 8.82
N GLN A 141 0.61 17.31 8.56
CA GLN A 141 1.24 17.32 7.24
C GLN A 141 0.36 16.62 6.20
N ILE A 142 -0.22 15.45 6.53
CA ILE A 142 -1.13 14.74 5.63
C ILE A 142 -2.34 15.61 5.29
N ILE A 143 -2.99 16.21 6.29
CA ILE A 143 -4.16 17.09 6.09
C ILE A 143 -3.81 18.30 5.20
N ARG A 144 -2.62 18.87 5.36
CA ARG A 144 -2.16 20.00 4.51
C ARG A 144 -1.94 19.58 3.05
N LEU A 145 -1.43 18.36 2.82
CA LEU A 145 -1.14 17.84 1.49
C LEU A 145 -2.40 17.32 0.79
N ASP A 146 -3.31 16.71 1.54
CA ASP A 146 -4.54 16.10 1.07
C ASP A 146 -5.65 16.25 2.12
N ALA A 147 -6.47 17.28 1.96
CA ALA A 147 -7.60 17.55 2.86
C ALA A 147 -8.73 16.52 2.74
N GLN A 148 -8.70 15.66 1.72
CA GLN A 148 -9.68 14.60 1.46
C GLN A 148 -9.01 13.23 1.48
N PHE A 149 -7.93 13.07 2.26
CA PHE A 149 -7.22 11.81 2.39
C PHE A 149 -8.20 10.67 2.69
N TYR A 150 -8.00 9.51 2.08
CA TYR A 150 -9.02 8.45 2.07
C TYR A 150 -9.37 7.87 3.45
N ASP A 151 -8.51 8.04 4.46
CA ASP A 151 -8.67 7.53 5.82
C ASP A 151 -8.50 8.66 6.85
N MET A 152 -9.42 9.62 6.81
CA MET A 152 -9.46 10.73 7.77
C MET A 152 -9.82 10.25 9.18
N GLU A 153 -10.52 9.12 9.31
CA GLU A 153 -10.87 8.52 10.58
C GLU A 153 -9.63 8.12 11.38
N THR A 154 -8.67 7.43 10.75
CA THR A 154 -7.41 7.05 11.41
C THR A 154 -6.58 8.28 11.77
N ILE A 155 -6.53 9.29 10.90
CA ILE A 155 -5.84 10.57 11.19
C ILE A 155 -6.46 11.25 12.41
N ALA A 156 -7.80 11.35 12.46
CA ALA A 156 -8.50 11.95 13.58
C ALA A 156 -8.27 11.16 14.88
N TYR A 157 -8.28 9.83 14.80
CA TYR A 157 -7.96 8.96 15.94
C TYR A 157 -6.55 9.20 16.47
N PHE A 158 -5.54 9.23 15.59
CA PHE A 158 -4.15 9.50 15.95
C PHE A 158 -3.98 10.87 16.60
N LEU A 159 -4.58 11.92 16.04
CA LEU A 159 -4.53 13.26 16.62
C LEU A 159 -5.18 13.30 18.00
N CYS A 160 -6.40 12.78 18.12
CA CYS A 160 -7.14 12.73 19.39
C CYS A 160 -6.32 12.03 20.48
N LYS A 161 -5.83 10.81 20.18
CA LYS A 161 -5.03 10.03 21.12
C LYS A 161 -3.73 10.73 21.49
N SER A 162 -3.02 11.29 20.51
CA SER A 162 -1.74 11.97 20.75
C SER A 162 -1.91 13.21 21.62
N TYR A 163 -2.93 14.04 21.37
CA TYR A 163 -3.22 15.20 22.22
C TYR A 163 -3.61 14.79 23.65
N MET A 164 -4.34 13.66 23.82
CA MET A 164 -4.71 13.16 25.14
C MET A 164 -3.48 12.74 25.94
N GLU A 165 -2.57 11.99 25.32
CA GLU A 165 -1.35 11.50 25.97
C GLU A 165 -0.38 12.64 26.32
N LEU A 166 -0.36 13.71 25.53
CA LEU A 166 0.45 14.91 25.81
C LEU A 166 -0.24 15.94 26.70
N ALA A 167 -1.48 15.68 27.14
CA ALA A 167 -2.30 16.62 27.92
C ALA A 167 -2.44 18.01 27.28
N LEU A 168 -2.48 18.07 25.94
CA LEU A 168 -2.59 19.32 25.16
C LEU A 168 -4.04 19.74 24.87
N TRP A 169 -5.04 19.05 25.44
CA TRP A 169 -6.44 19.43 25.30
C TRP A 169 -6.72 20.72 26.09
N GLN A 170 -6.84 21.83 25.38
CA GLN A 170 -7.36 23.13 25.85
C GLN A 170 -8.50 23.55 24.92
#